data_AF-A0A941EX92-F1
#
_entry.id   AF-A0A941EX92-F1
#
_cell.length_a   1.000
_cell.length_b   1.000
_cell.length_c   1.000
_cell.angle_alpha   90.00
_cell.angle_beta   90.00
_cell.angle_gamma   90.00
#
_symmetry.space_group_name_H-M   'P 1'
#
loop_
_entity.id
_entity.type
_entity.pdbx_description
1 polymer ?
#
loop_
_entity_poly.entity_id
_entity_poly.type
_entity_poly.pdbx_seq_one_letter_code
_entity_poly.pdbx_strand_id
1 'polypeptide(L)'
;MPTTRILLIRHADSHHKADAVNAGPRTCRGLTDLGRTQAANLRTRLATEQHTDSPVYSSVIPRALETARILTDHPVTQDCGLCTYHLPDWADGMTWQQIRAQHARPDGGLYHPFQDGNESWAELVIRAAKTLTTL
;
A
#
# COMPACT_ATOMS: atom_id res chain seq x y z
N MET A 1 -28.62 13.58 -3.15
CA MET A 1 -27.17 13.86 -3.11
C MET A 1 -26.52 13.11 -4.27
N PRO A 2 -25.51 13.67 -4.96
CA PRO A 2 -24.80 12.91 -5.99
C PRO A 2 -24.12 11.68 -5.37
N THR A 3 -24.04 10.60 -6.14
CA THR A 3 -23.37 9.36 -5.72
C THR A 3 -21.87 9.47 -5.99
N THR A 4 -21.06 9.26 -4.95
CA THR A 4 -19.60 9.15 -5.10
C THR A 4 -19.22 7.68 -5.25
N ARG A 5 -18.41 7.36 -6.27
CA ARG A 5 -17.80 6.04 -6.43
C ARG A 5 -16.32 6.13 -6.07
N ILE A 6 -15.86 5.21 -5.23
CA ILE A 6 -14.44 5.07 -4.86
C ILE A 6 -13.92 3.77 -5.46
N LEU A 7 -12.80 3.85 -6.18
CA LEU A 7 -12.09 2.68 -6.69
C LEU A 7 -10.88 2.40 -5.80
N LEU A 8 -10.88 1.24 -5.14
CA LEU A 8 -9.76 0.80 -4.30
C LEU A 8 -8.85 -0.11 -5.12
N ILE A 9 -7.63 0.37 -5.38
CA ILE A 9 -6.64 -0.33 -6.21
C ILE A 9 -5.46 -0.70 -5.32
N ARG A 10 -5.15 -1.99 -5.24
CA ARG A 10 -3.89 -2.46 -4.64
C ARG A 10 -2.74 -2.14 -5.59
N HIS A 11 -1.58 -1.79 -5.04
CA HIS A 11 -0.35 -1.66 -5.84
C HIS A 11 -0.08 -2.91 -6.68
N ALA A 12 0.56 -2.73 -7.82
CA ALA A 12 0.94 -3.83 -8.71
C ALA A 12 2.07 -4.71 -8.14
N ASP A 13 2.49 -5.73 -8.88
CA ASP A 13 3.59 -6.61 -8.46
C ASP A 13 4.88 -5.82 -8.15
N SER A 14 5.57 -6.19 -7.08
CA SER A 14 6.64 -5.35 -6.52
C SER A 14 7.75 -6.17 -5.88
N HIS A 15 8.94 -5.59 -5.85
CA HIS A 15 10.15 -6.24 -5.38
C HIS A 15 10.02 -6.79 -3.95
N HIS A 16 9.35 -6.05 -3.05
CA HIS A 16 9.16 -6.52 -1.66
C HIS A 16 8.50 -7.91 -1.58
N LYS A 17 7.54 -8.20 -2.47
CA LYS A 17 6.85 -9.48 -2.54
C LYS A 17 7.76 -10.53 -3.18
N ALA A 18 8.44 -10.18 -4.27
CA ALA A 18 9.35 -11.08 -4.97
C ALA A 18 10.52 -11.53 -4.08
N ASP A 19 11.03 -10.63 -3.26
CA ASP A 19 12.19 -10.87 -2.38
C ASP A 19 11.79 -11.38 -0.98
N ALA A 20 10.48 -11.50 -0.70
CA ALA A 20 9.95 -11.80 0.63
C ALA A 20 10.48 -10.86 1.75
N VAL A 21 10.62 -9.58 1.41
CA VAL A 21 11.08 -8.51 2.31
C VAL A 21 9.89 -7.68 2.81
N ASN A 22 9.90 -7.36 4.10
CA ASN A 22 8.99 -6.39 4.68
C ASN A 22 9.52 -4.99 4.40
N ALA A 23 9.04 -4.37 3.32
CA ALA A 23 9.57 -3.09 2.85
C ALA A 23 8.56 -1.95 3.06
N GLY A 24 8.96 -0.97 3.87
CA GLY A 24 8.26 0.29 4.10
C GLY A 24 8.78 1.41 3.20
N PRO A 25 8.52 2.68 3.55
CA PRO A 25 8.94 3.83 2.74
C PRO A 25 10.46 3.90 2.48
N ARG A 26 11.31 3.38 3.37
CA ARG A 26 12.77 3.54 3.24
C ARG A 26 13.40 2.50 2.32
N THR A 27 12.94 1.25 2.36
CA THR A 27 13.58 0.15 1.61
C THR A 27 12.77 -0.38 0.44
N CYS A 28 11.53 0.10 0.25
CA CYS A 28 10.72 -0.36 -0.88
C CYS A 28 11.30 0.11 -2.22
N ARG A 29 11.71 -0.88 -3.03
CA ARG A 29 12.28 -0.66 -4.37
C ARG A 29 11.24 -0.43 -5.47
N GLY A 30 9.97 -0.25 -5.13
CA GLY A 30 8.89 -0.06 -6.09
C GLY A 30 8.43 -1.35 -6.77
N LEU A 31 7.92 -1.20 -8.00
CA LEU A 31 7.34 -2.25 -8.83
C LEU A 31 8.41 -3.07 -9.56
N THR A 32 8.07 -4.33 -9.83
CA THR A 32 8.80 -5.15 -10.80
C THR A 32 8.42 -4.72 -12.23
N ASP A 33 9.11 -5.23 -13.24
CA ASP A 33 8.71 -4.99 -14.63
C ASP A 33 7.31 -5.52 -14.92
N LEU A 34 6.98 -6.70 -14.37
CA LEU A 34 5.62 -7.23 -14.40
C LEU A 34 4.62 -6.25 -13.74
N GLY A 35 4.99 -5.66 -12.60
CA GLY A 35 4.17 -4.67 -11.92
C GLY A 35 3.91 -3.42 -12.76
N ARG A 36 4.94 -2.92 -13.46
CA ARG A 36 4.79 -1.78 -14.38
C ARG A 36 3.85 -2.13 -15.53
N THR A 37 3.99 -3.31 -16.13
CA THR A 37 3.06 -3.79 -17.16
C THR A 37 1.63 -3.93 -16.63
N GLN A 38 1.45 -4.46 -15.42
CA GLN A 38 0.12 -4.56 -14.78
C GLN A 38 -0.52 -3.18 -14.58
N ALA A 39 0.23 -2.21 -14.07
CA ALA A 39 -0.24 -0.85 -13.86
C ALA A 39 -0.60 -0.15 -15.19
N ALA A 40 0.23 -0.33 -16.23
CA ALA A 40 -0.05 0.19 -17.57
C ALA A 40 -1.33 -0.41 -18.18
N ASN A 41 -1.53 -1.73 -18.03
CA ASN A 41 -2.76 -2.39 -18.49
C ASN A 41 -4.00 -1.88 -17.75
N LEU A 42 -3.88 -1.64 -16.44
CA LEU A 42 -4.96 -1.05 -15.65
C LEU A 42 -5.26 0.40 -16.08
N ARG A 43 -4.24 1.21 -16.38
CA ARG A 43 -4.40 2.56 -16.93
C ARG A 43 -5.23 2.52 -18.23
N THR A 44 -4.86 1.65 -19.17
CA THR A 44 -5.59 1.46 -20.43
C THR A 44 -7.05 1.07 -20.19
N ARG A 45 -7.30 0.18 -19.23
CA ARG A 45 -8.65 -0.22 -18.86
C ARG A 45 -9.47 0.94 -18.27
N LEU A 46 -8.90 1.71 -17.34
CA LEU A 46 -9.57 2.87 -16.74
C LEU A 46 -9.91 3.94 -17.79
N ALA A 47 -9.05 4.13 -18.80
CA ALA A 47 -9.35 5.01 -19.93
C ALA A 47 -10.57 4.54 -20.73
N THR A 48 -10.65 3.25 -21.05
CA THR A 48 -11.80 2.66 -21.74
C THR A 48 -13.09 2.77 -20.91
N GLU A 49 -12.99 2.67 -19.58
CA GLU A 49 -14.11 2.83 -18.65
C GLU A 49 -14.42 4.30 -18.30
N GLN A 50 -13.75 5.27 -18.93
CA GLN A 50 -13.93 6.72 -18.69
C GLN A 50 -13.70 7.13 -17.22
N HIS A 51 -12.71 6.53 -16.58
CA HIS A 51 -12.30 6.78 -15.19
C HIS A 51 -10.98 7.57 -15.08
N THR A 52 -10.69 8.48 -16.03
CA THR A 52 -9.39 9.18 -16.12
C THR A 52 -9.32 10.49 -15.36
N ASP A 53 -10.45 11.18 -15.18
CA ASP A 53 -10.46 12.56 -14.69
C ASP A 53 -10.73 12.65 -13.18
N SER A 54 -10.51 11.55 -12.46
CA SER A 54 -10.74 11.45 -11.02
C SER A 54 -9.47 11.79 -10.22
N PRO A 55 -9.59 12.44 -9.05
CA PRO A 55 -8.47 12.60 -8.13
C PRO A 55 -7.87 11.25 -7.75
N VAL A 56 -6.54 11.17 -7.74
CA VAL A 56 -5.81 9.94 -7.39
C VAL A 56 -5.06 10.16 -6.08
N TYR A 57 -5.36 9.29 -5.12
CA TYR A 57 -4.72 9.25 -3.81
C TYR A 57 -3.88 7.98 -3.69
N SER A 58 -2.74 8.07 -3.01
CA SER A 58 -1.88 6.92 -2.78
C SER A 58 -1.23 6.97 -1.40
N SER A 59 -0.85 5.81 -0.88
CA SER A 59 0.06 5.77 0.26
C SER A 59 1.43 6.35 -0.12
N VAL A 60 2.19 6.79 0.87
CA VAL A 60 3.58 7.27 0.67
C VAL A 60 4.57 6.15 0.30
N ILE A 61 4.15 4.88 0.31
CA ILE A 61 5.04 3.75 0.06
C ILE A 61 5.35 3.63 -1.44
N PRO A 62 6.65 3.55 -1.85
CA PRO A 62 7.07 3.63 -3.25
C PRO A 62 6.30 2.77 -4.25
N ARG A 63 6.00 1.50 -3.93
CA ARG A 63 5.24 0.61 -4.83
C ARG A 63 3.81 1.09 -5.12
N ALA A 64 3.14 1.69 -4.14
CA ALA A 64 1.79 2.22 -4.32
C ALA A 64 1.84 3.56 -5.05
N LEU A 65 2.81 4.40 -4.71
CA LEU A 65 3.02 5.69 -5.39
C LEU A 65 3.38 5.50 -6.86
N GLU A 66 4.27 4.55 -7.19
CA GLU A 66 4.62 4.21 -8.57
C GLU A 66 3.41 3.66 -9.33
N THR A 67 2.61 2.78 -8.71
CA THR A 67 1.35 2.30 -9.32
C THR A 67 0.44 3.49 -9.64
N ALA A 68 0.18 4.37 -8.67
CA ALA A 68 -0.68 5.53 -8.85
C ALA A 68 -0.19 6.48 -9.96
N ARG A 69 1.12 6.76 -9.99
CA ARG A 69 1.74 7.60 -11.03
C ARG A 69 1.66 7.00 -12.43
N ILE A 70 1.62 5.68 -12.56
CA ILE A 70 1.40 5.05 -13.87
C ILE A 70 -0.07 5.23 -14.30
N LEU A 71 -1.02 5.17 -13.36
CA LEU A 71 -2.45 5.22 -13.66
C LEU A 71 -2.97 6.59 -14.10
N THR A 72 -2.25 7.68 -13.81
CA THR A 72 -2.71 9.04 -14.11
C THR A 72 -1.57 9.95 -14.54
N ASP A 73 -1.87 10.96 -15.35
CA ASP A 73 -0.95 12.06 -15.65
C ASP A 73 -1.14 13.25 -14.69
N HIS A 74 -2.15 13.18 -13.82
CA HIS A 74 -2.43 14.21 -12.83
C HIS A 74 -1.56 14.04 -11.58
N PRO A 75 -1.36 15.12 -10.78
CA PRO A 75 -0.71 15.00 -9.49
C PRO A 75 -1.40 13.96 -8.59
N VAL A 76 -0.59 13.09 -7.98
CA VAL A 76 -1.06 12.10 -7.00
C VAL A 76 -0.95 12.70 -5.59
N THR A 77 -2.08 12.78 -4.89
CA THR A 77 -2.10 13.17 -3.47
C THR A 77 -1.63 12.00 -2.62
N GLN A 78 -0.62 12.23 -1.79
CA GLN A 78 -0.07 11.20 -0.92
C GLN A 78 -0.61 11.34 0.49
N ASP A 79 -1.06 10.24 1.09
CA ASP A 79 -1.51 10.20 2.48
C ASP A 79 -1.00 8.93 3.18
N CYS A 80 -0.26 9.11 4.27
CA CYS A 80 0.28 8.00 5.06
C CYS A 80 -0.83 7.16 5.71
N GLY A 81 -2.02 7.72 5.93
CA GLY A 81 -3.18 6.99 6.39
C GLY A 81 -3.64 5.88 5.43
N LEU A 82 -3.23 5.92 4.16
CA LEU A 82 -3.44 4.85 3.17
C LEU A 82 -2.33 3.79 3.16
N CYS A 83 -1.29 3.91 3.99
CA CYS A 83 -0.26 2.88 4.12
C CYS A 83 -0.85 1.56 4.58
N THR A 84 -0.19 0.47 4.19
CA THR A 84 -0.32 -0.83 4.88
C THR A 84 0.24 -0.72 6.32
N TYR A 85 0.51 -1.86 6.96
CA TYR A 85 1.16 -1.92 8.27
C TYR A 85 2.28 -0.90 8.44
N HIS A 86 2.15 -0.04 9.45
CA HIS A 86 3.24 0.84 9.86
C HIS A 86 4.34 0.03 10.53
N LEU A 87 5.48 -0.05 9.85
CA LEU A 87 6.59 -0.83 10.32
C LEU A 87 7.38 -0.04 11.37
N PRO A 88 7.83 -0.68 12.47
CA PRO A 88 8.88 -0.08 13.27
C PRO A 88 10.15 0.04 12.43
N ASP A 89 11.00 1.02 12.73
CA ASP A 89 12.17 1.34 11.92
C ASP A 89 13.08 0.13 11.68
N TRP A 90 13.26 -0.73 12.68
CA TRP A 90 14.11 -1.90 12.57
C TRP A 90 13.57 -2.95 11.56
N ALA A 91 12.26 -2.96 11.29
CA ALA A 91 11.63 -3.98 10.44
C ALA A 91 11.64 -3.62 8.94
N ASP A 92 11.81 -2.34 8.59
CA ASP A 92 11.83 -1.88 7.20
C ASP A 92 13.12 -2.36 6.51
N GLY A 93 12.98 -3.38 5.66
CA GLY A 93 14.07 -4.03 4.94
C GLY A 93 14.41 -5.44 5.44
N MET A 94 13.82 -5.90 6.54
CA MET A 94 14.01 -7.27 7.01
C MET A 94 13.22 -8.27 6.19
N THR A 95 13.73 -9.50 6.06
CA THR A 95 12.95 -10.57 5.47
C THR A 95 11.82 -11.00 6.39
N TRP A 96 10.71 -11.47 5.82
CA TRP A 96 9.61 -12.03 6.61
C TRP A 96 10.04 -13.25 7.45
N GLN A 97 11.07 -13.97 7.01
CA GLN A 97 11.65 -15.08 7.78
C GLN A 97 12.32 -14.57 9.06
N GLN A 98 13.16 -13.54 8.97
CA GLN A 98 13.83 -12.96 10.14
C GLN A 98 12.81 -12.39 11.13
N ILE A 99 11.82 -11.66 10.62
CA ILE A 99 10.73 -11.09 11.43
C ILE A 99 9.99 -12.19 12.18
N ARG A 100 9.60 -13.28 11.50
CA ARG A 100 8.90 -14.38 12.17
C ARG A 100 9.76 -15.10 13.21
N ALA A 101 11.06 -15.24 12.95
CA ALA A 101 11.97 -15.93 13.86
C ALA A 101 12.28 -15.11 15.12
N GLN A 102 12.35 -13.78 15.00
CA GLN A 102 12.91 -12.91 16.04
C GLN A 102 11.87 -12.03 16.73
N HIS A 103 10.75 -11.76 16.07
CA HIS A 103 9.80 -10.72 16.49
C HIS A 103 8.33 -11.14 16.40
N ALA A 104 8.04 -12.41 16.08
CA ALA A 104 6.66 -12.89 16.06
C ALA A 104 6.06 -12.88 17.46
N ARG A 105 4.83 -12.40 17.56
CA ARG A 105 4.05 -12.43 18.80
C ARG A 105 3.11 -13.63 18.83
N PRO A 106 3.13 -14.46 19.90
CA PRO A 106 2.22 -15.60 20.02
C PRO A 106 0.76 -15.19 20.23
N ASP A 107 0.52 -13.97 20.75
CA ASP A 107 -0.80 -13.37 20.98
C ASP A 107 -1.27 -12.50 19.81
N GLY A 108 -0.55 -12.49 18.68
CA GLY A 108 -0.91 -11.69 17.51
C GLY A 108 -2.31 -12.01 16.97
N GLY A 109 -3.09 -10.97 16.67
CA GLY A 109 -4.47 -11.12 16.27
C GLY A 109 -5.14 -9.81 15.86
N LEU A 110 -6.47 -9.75 16.00
CA LEU A 110 -7.26 -8.61 15.56
C LEU A 110 -6.87 -7.30 16.27
N TYR A 111 -6.69 -7.37 17.59
CA TYR A 111 -6.38 -6.24 18.47
C TYR A 111 -4.96 -6.23 19.01
N HIS A 112 -4.16 -7.24 18.67
CA HIS A 112 -2.78 -7.39 19.10
C HIS A 112 -1.87 -7.45 17.87
N PRO A 113 -0.78 -6.67 17.82
CA PRO A 113 0.16 -6.73 16.71
C PRO A 113 0.71 -8.15 16.47
N PHE A 114 0.95 -8.51 15.21
CA PHE A 114 1.61 -9.78 14.87
C PHE A 114 3.12 -9.74 15.14
N GLN A 115 3.69 -8.55 15.28
CA GLN A 115 5.08 -8.31 15.65
C GLN A 115 5.20 -7.19 16.68
N ASP A 116 6.23 -7.24 17.52
CA ASP A 116 6.47 -6.16 18.48
C ASP A 116 6.65 -4.80 17.79
N GLY A 117 6.08 -3.75 18.37
CA GLY A 117 6.19 -2.38 17.85
C GLY A 117 5.50 -2.11 16.51
N ASN A 118 4.75 -3.07 15.97
CA ASN A 118 3.91 -2.89 14.78
C ASN A 118 2.48 -2.47 15.19
N GLU A 119 1.69 -1.96 14.25
CA GLU A 119 0.26 -1.77 14.46
C GLU A 119 -0.51 -3.11 14.43
N SER A 120 -1.61 -3.18 15.16
CA SER A 120 -2.60 -4.26 15.05
C SER A 120 -3.44 -4.12 13.78
N TRP A 121 -4.15 -5.19 13.40
CA TRP A 121 -5.07 -5.12 12.26
C TRP A 121 -6.19 -4.11 12.49
N ALA A 122 -6.75 -4.03 13.71
CA ALA A 122 -7.81 -3.09 14.04
C ALA A 122 -7.34 -1.64 13.89
N GLU A 123 -6.12 -1.32 14.34
CA GLU A 123 -5.54 0.02 14.18
C GLU A 123 -5.33 0.38 12.70
N LEU A 124 -4.82 -0.55 11.89
CA LEU A 124 -4.69 -0.38 10.44
C LEU A 124 -6.05 -0.01 9.81
N VAL A 125 -7.08 -0.81 10.10
CA VAL A 125 -8.41 -0.62 9.50
C VAL A 125 -9.04 0.71 9.94
N ILE A 126 -8.95 1.05 11.23
CA ILE A 126 -9.46 2.32 11.74
C ILE A 126 -8.74 3.51 11.07
N ARG A 127 -7.41 3.44 10.96
CA ARG A 127 -6.61 4.47 10.30
C ARG A 127 -7.01 4.64 8.83
N ALA A 128 -7.01 3.55 8.06
CA ALA A 128 -7.36 3.59 6.65
C ALA A 128 -8.81 4.06 6.42
N ALA A 129 -9.76 3.58 7.22
CA ALA A 129 -11.16 4.00 7.14
C ALA A 129 -11.32 5.50 7.44
N LYS A 130 -10.69 5.99 8.51
CA LYS A 130 -10.71 7.42 8.85
C LYS A 130 -10.17 8.26 7.69
N THR A 131 -9.05 7.87 7.11
CA THR A 131 -8.48 8.57 5.96
C THR A 131 -9.45 8.58 4.78
N LEU A 132 -10.03 7.44 4.39
CA LEU A 132 -10.98 7.35 3.28
C LEU A 132 -12.23 8.24 3.47
N THR A 133 -12.65 8.49 4.71
CA THR A 133 -13.79 9.37 5.01
C THR A 133 -13.46 10.87 4.96
N THR A 134 -12.18 11.22 4.82
CA THR A 134 -11.70 12.61 4.80
C THR A 134 -11.01 13.00 3.49
N LEU A 135 -10.97 12.10 2.51
CA LEU A 135 -10.40 12.35 1.17
C LEU A 135 -11.30 13.22 0.29
#